data_AF-A0A2R6IQ61-F1
#
_entry.id   AF-A0A2R6IQ61-F1
#
_cell.length_a   1.000
_cell.length_b   1.000
_cell.length_c   1.000
_cell.angle_alpha   90.00
_cell.angle_beta   90.00
_cell.angle_gamma   90.00
#
_symmetry.space_group_name_H-M   'P 1'
#
loop_
_entity.id
_entity.type
_entity.pdbx_description
1 polymer ?
#
loop_
_entity_poly.entity_id
_entity_poly.type
_entity_poly.pdbx_seq_one_letter_code
_entity_poly.pdbx_strand_id
1 'polypeptide(L)'
;MRQQGRYVTLPLAGDAIRNGQLRWNTSDGWRFAVVRDGVRFVVVVGDTETPSPVLVTGWTEVADWDTAREADRWSDCDLHTIRLRSDLSEHRDRQIPGRIRPRVVTRPFEIGGHRVRTAAGEGHVECADCGARFRSKRELCELGCDSR
;
A
#
# COMPACT_ATOMS: atom_id res chain seq x y z
N MET A 1 -3.71 15.11 4.45
CA MET A 1 -2.36 14.61 4.13
C MET A 1 -2.49 13.45 3.13
N ARG A 2 -2.17 13.67 1.84
CA ARG A 2 -2.08 12.56 0.85
C ARG A 2 -0.78 11.82 1.15
N GLN A 3 -0.86 10.56 1.59
CA GLN A 3 0.33 9.70 1.68
C GLN A 3 0.84 9.45 0.26
N GLN A 4 2.03 9.95 -0.06
CA GLN A 4 2.70 9.65 -1.34
C GLN A 4 2.87 8.13 -1.48
N GLY A 5 2.65 7.59 -2.68
CA GLY A 5 2.74 6.15 -2.95
C GLY A 5 1.50 5.32 -2.60
N ARG A 6 0.40 5.93 -2.12
CA ARG A 6 -0.87 5.21 -1.89
C ARG A 6 -1.80 5.33 -3.09
N TYR A 7 -1.68 4.39 -4.03
CA TYR A 7 -2.45 4.40 -5.28
C TYR A 7 -3.84 3.79 -5.14
N VAL A 8 -3.98 2.78 -4.27
CA VAL A 8 -5.27 2.11 -4.01
C VAL A 8 -5.98 2.83 -2.86
N THR A 9 -7.18 3.33 -3.15
CA THR A 9 -8.07 4.04 -2.21
C THR A 9 -9.39 3.28 -2.06
N LEU A 10 -10.15 3.56 -0.99
CA LEU A 10 -11.45 2.91 -0.77
C LEU A 10 -12.46 3.17 -1.92
N PRO A 11 -12.60 4.41 -2.46
CA PRO A 11 -13.48 4.63 -3.60
C PRO A 11 -13.08 3.81 -4.84
N LEU A 12 -11.77 3.72 -5.11
CA LEU A 12 -11.24 2.94 -6.23
C LEU A 12 -11.47 1.44 -6.02
N ALA A 13 -11.30 0.94 -4.80
CA ALA A 13 -11.59 -0.46 -4.50
C ALA A 13 -13.08 -0.78 -4.69
N GLY A 14 -13.97 0.11 -4.26
CA GLY A 14 -15.40 -0.03 -4.52
C GLY A 14 -15.74 0.00 -6.01
N ASP A 15 -15.07 0.85 -6.80
CA ASP A 15 -15.23 0.88 -8.26
C ASP A 15 -14.73 -0.42 -8.92
N ALA A 16 -13.56 -0.91 -8.53
CA ALA A 16 -13.02 -2.18 -9.04
C ALA A 16 -13.98 -3.35 -8.74
N ILE A 17 -14.57 -3.41 -7.54
CA ILE A 17 -15.50 -4.49 -7.17
C ILE A 17 -16.80 -4.41 -7.99
N ARG A 18 -17.34 -3.21 -8.20
CA ARG A 18 -18.63 -3.03 -8.88
C ARG A 18 -18.52 -3.13 -10.40
N ASN A 19 -17.47 -2.53 -10.95
CA ASN A 19 -17.36 -2.24 -12.38
C ASN A 19 -16.09 -2.81 -13.02
N GLY A 20 -15.18 -3.37 -12.22
CA GLY A 20 -13.95 -3.97 -12.70
C GLY A 20 -14.17 -5.36 -13.27
N GLN A 21 -13.20 -5.80 -14.07
CA GLN A 21 -13.13 -7.16 -14.56
C GLN A 21 -12.86 -8.11 -13.39
N LEU A 22 -13.69 -9.15 -13.25
CA LEU A 22 -13.41 -10.28 -12.39
C LEU A 22 -12.29 -11.12 -13.01
N ARG A 23 -11.21 -11.34 -12.25
CA ARG A 23 -10.10 -12.22 -12.60
C ARG A 23 -10.09 -13.42 -11.65
N TRP A 24 -9.61 -14.54 -12.16
CA TRP A 24 -9.58 -15.87 -11.54
C TRP A 24 -9.34 -15.85 -10.03
N ASN A 25 -10.11 -16.67 -9.31
CA ASN A 25 -9.94 -16.91 -7.88
C ASN A 25 -8.67 -17.73 -7.63
N THR A 26 -7.89 -17.33 -6.62
CA THR A 26 -6.76 -18.11 -6.09
C THR A 26 -6.91 -18.23 -4.57
N SER A 27 -5.97 -18.89 -3.88
CA SER A 27 -6.09 -19.14 -2.44
C SER A 27 -6.23 -17.88 -1.56
N ASP A 28 -5.84 -16.71 -2.08
CA ASP A 28 -5.95 -15.38 -1.45
C ASP A 28 -7.27 -14.64 -1.76
N GLY A 29 -8.14 -15.18 -2.62
CA GLY A 29 -9.49 -14.67 -2.88
C GLY A 29 -9.76 -14.19 -4.31
N TRP A 30 -10.90 -13.51 -4.47
CA TRP A 30 -11.39 -12.98 -5.74
C TRP A 30 -10.64 -11.71 -6.15
N ARG A 31 -10.22 -11.65 -7.41
CA ARG A 31 -9.49 -10.49 -7.93
C ARG A 31 -10.39 -9.64 -8.81
N PHE A 32 -10.44 -8.35 -8.52
CA PHE A 32 -11.16 -7.37 -9.32
C PHE A 32 -10.15 -6.38 -9.89
N ALA A 33 -10.25 -6.08 -11.19
CA ALA A 33 -9.31 -5.21 -11.86
C ALA A 33 -10.00 -4.11 -12.65
N VAL A 34 -9.52 -2.87 -12.51
CA VAL A 34 -9.97 -1.74 -13.32
C VAL A 34 -8.76 -1.00 -13.88
N VAL A 35 -8.84 -0.55 -15.14
CA VAL A 35 -7.79 0.29 -15.74
C VAL A 35 -8.26 1.73 -15.78
N ARG A 36 -7.40 2.64 -15.32
CA ARG A 36 -7.58 4.10 -15.42
C ARG A 36 -6.23 4.70 -15.76
N ASP A 37 -6.20 5.60 -16.74
CA ASP A 37 -5.01 6.39 -17.06
C ASP A 37 -3.78 5.49 -17.29
N GLY A 38 -3.94 4.44 -18.10
CA GLY A 38 -2.89 3.45 -18.41
C GLY A 38 -2.43 2.54 -17.24
N VAL A 39 -2.97 2.69 -16.03
CA VAL A 39 -2.63 1.88 -14.85
C VAL A 39 -3.79 0.97 -14.47
N ARG A 40 -3.51 -0.32 -14.30
CA ARG A 40 -4.43 -1.32 -13.75
C ARG A 40 -4.35 -1.31 -12.24
N PHE A 41 -5.50 -1.21 -11.60
CA PHE A 41 -5.68 -1.37 -10.17
C PHE A 41 -6.30 -2.73 -9.91
N VAL A 42 -5.60 -3.58 -9.17
CA VAL A 42 -6.06 -4.91 -8.78
C VAL A 42 -6.39 -4.89 -7.30
N VAL A 43 -7.57 -5.38 -6.95
CA VAL A 43 -8.06 -5.51 -5.58
C VAL A 43 -8.43 -6.96 -5.33
N VAL A 44 -7.94 -7.52 -4.23
CA VAL A 44 -8.24 -8.88 -3.80
C VAL A 44 -9.23 -8.82 -2.65
N VAL A 45 -10.37 -9.47 -2.85
CA VAL A 45 -11.41 -9.63 -1.85
C VAL A 45 -11.36 -11.07 -1.38
N GLY A 46 -11.03 -11.25 -0.10
CA GLY A 46 -11.03 -12.56 0.54
C GLY A 46 -12.47 -13.06 0.65
N ASP A 47 -12.66 -14.33 0.30
CA ASP A 47 -13.87 -15.02 0.68
C ASP A 47 -13.81 -15.29 2.18
N THR A 48 -14.75 -14.73 2.94
CA THR A 48 -14.83 -14.98 4.38
C THR A 48 -16.10 -15.76 4.64
N GLU A 49 -16.10 -16.57 5.69
CA GLU A 49 -17.31 -17.26 6.17
C GLU A 49 -18.42 -16.30 6.62
N THR A 50 -18.14 -14.99 6.65
CA THR A 50 -19.10 -13.93 6.95
C THR A 50 -19.59 -13.22 5.69
N PRO A 51 -20.80 -12.64 5.69
CA PRO A 51 -21.32 -11.86 4.56
C PRO A 51 -20.54 -10.57 4.25
N SER A 52 -19.48 -10.26 4.99
CA SER A 52 -18.71 -9.02 4.85
C SER A 52 -17.49 -9.26 3.98
N PRO A 53 -17.43 -8.74 2.74
CA PRO A 53 -16.25 -8.87 1.89
C PRO A 53 -15.06 -8.15 2.53
N VAL A 54 -13.94 -8.85 2.71
CA VAL A 54 -12.73 -8.27 3.29
C VAL A 54 -11.73 -7.96 2.17
N LEU A 55 -11.28 -6.70 2.09
CA LEU A 55 -10.16 -6.34 1.23
C LEU A 55 -8.87 -6.93 1.82
N VAL A 56 -8.33 -7.97 1.19
CA VAL A 56 -7.10 -8.64 1.62
C VAL A 56 -5.88 -7.82 1.22
N THR A 57 -5.84 -7.37 -0.03
CA THR A 57 -4.75 -6.57 -0.57
C THR A 57 -5.19 -5.83 -1.83
N GLY A 58 -4.38 -4.88 -2.28
CA GLY A 58 -4.54 -4.24 -3.57
C GLY A 58 -3.25 -3.62 -4.07
N TRP A 59 -3.09 -3.57 -5.39
CA TRP A 59 -1.88 -3.06 -6.01
C TRP A 59 -2.13 -2.47 -7.40
N THR A 60 -1.09 -1.86 -7.96
CA THR A 60 -1.10 -1.24 -9.30
C THR A 60 -0.11 -1.90 -10.25
N GLU A 61 -0.48 -2.01 -11.52
CA GLU A 61 0.38 -2.46 -12.61
C GLU A 61 0.26 -1.48 -13.77
N VAL A 62 1.34 -1.23 -14.51
CA VAL A 62 1.21 -0.49 -15.76
C VAL A 62 0.52 -1.40 -16.78
N ALA A 63 -0.65 -0.99 -17.27
CA ALA A 63 -1.39 -1.70 -18.30
C ALA A 63 -1.01 -1.22 -19.71
N ASP A 64 -0.76 0.08 -19.84
CA ASP A 64 -0.36 0.76 -21.07
C ASP A 64 0.57 1.92 -20.69
N TRP A 65 1.83 1.84 -21.10
CA TRP A 65 2.87 2.79 -20.69
C TRP A 65 2.68 4.16 -21.30
N ASP A 66 2.32 4.23 -22.58
CA ASP A 66 2.19 5.49 -23.31
C ASP A 66 0.96 6.24 -22.82
N THR A 67 -0.17 5.55 -22.66
CA THR A 67 -1.38 6.10 -22.05
C THR A 67 -1.13 6.60 -20.62
N ALA A 68 -0.34 5.86 -19.83
CA ALA A 68 -0.04 6.25 -18.46
C ALA A 68 0.88 7.48 -18.38
N ARG A 69 1.82 7.59 -19.31
CA ARG A 69 2.78 8.70 -19.39
C ARG A 69 2.14 9.99 -19.90
N GLU A 70 1.16 9.88 -20.78
CA GLU A 70 0.39 11.03 -21.28
C GLU A 70 -0.65 11.54 -20.28
N ALA A 71 -0.99 10.76 -19.25
CA ALA A 71 -1.95 11.16 -18.23
C ALA A 71 -1.34 12.11 -17.19
N ASP A 72 -1.99 13.26 -16.95
CA ASP A 72 -1.61 14.26 -15.93
C ASP A 72 -1.59 13.72 -14.49
N ARG A 73 -2.15 12.53 -14.28
CA ARG A 73 -2.31 11.91 -12.96
C ARG A 73 -1.00 11.42 -12.37
N TRP A 74 -0.04 11.02 -13.21
CA TRP A 74 1.13 10.27 -12.78
C TRP A 74 2.40 11.08 -12.94
N SER A 75 3.23 11.09 -11.91
CA SER A 75 4.62 11.50 -12.09
C SER A 75 5.42 10.37 -12.75
N ASP A 76 6.52 10.72 -13.40
CA ASP A 76 7.49 9.75 -13.93
C ASP A 76 7.97 8.77 -12.84
N CYS A 77 8.19 9.29 -11.63
CA CYS A 77 8.54 8.50 -10.46
C CYS A 77 7.46 7.48 -10.08
N ASP A 78 6.17 7.85 -10.16
CA ASP A 78 5.08 6.92 -9.89
C ASP A 78 5.06 5.77 -10.89
N LEU A 79 5.16 6.07 -12.20
CA LEU A 79 5.12 5.06 -13.25
C LEU A 79 6.30 4.08 -13.16
N HIS A 80 7.51 4.61 -12.94
CA HIS A 80 8.69 3.79 -12.73
C HIS A 80 8.60 2.95 -11.45
N THR A 81 8.02 3.49 -10.37
CA THR A 81 7.80 2.74 -9.12
C THR A 81 6.80 1.60 -9.32
N ILE A 82 5.68 1.88 -9.98
CA ILE A 82 4.64 0.89 -10.28
C ILE A 82 5.23 -0.24 -11.13
N ARG A 83 5.96 0.11 -12.20
CA ARG A 83 6.61 -0.85 -13.08
C ARG A 83 7.66 -1.70 -12.36
N LEU A 84 8.56 -1.07 -11.60
CA LEU A 84 9.57 -1.80 -10.83
C LEU A 84 8.91 -2.81 -9.87
N ARG A 85 7.84 -2.42 -9.17
CA ARG A 85 7.11 -3.31 -8.27
C ARG A 85 6.50 -4.50 -9.01
N SER A 86 5.89 -4.28 -10.17
CA SER A 86 5.36 -5.35 -11.03
C SER A 86 6.47 -6.30 -11.50
N ASP A 87 7.57 -5.75 -12.01
CA ASP A 87 8.71 -6.52 -12.50
C ASP A 87 9.31 -7.40 -11.38
N LEU A 88 9.48 -6.84 -10.17
CA LEU A 88 9.96 -7.59 -9.00
C LEU A 88 8.99 -8.70 -8.57
N SER A 89 7.68 -8.49 -8.71
CA SER A 89 6.66 -9.48 -8.37
C SER A 89 6.62 -10.63 -9.37
N GLU A 90 6.76 -10.33 -10.66
CA GLU A 90 6.78 -11.33 -11.74
C GLU A 90 8.06 -12.16 -11.74
N HIS A 91 9.18 -11.54 -11.39
CA HIS A 91 10.50 -12.17 -11.40
C HIS A 91 11.00 -12.55 -10.00
N ARG A 92 10.08 -12.95 -9.11
CA ARG A 92 10.41 -13.29 -7.70
C ARG A 92 11.56 -14.29 -7.54
N ASP A 93 11.71 -15.20 -8.50
CA ASP A 93 12.69 -16.29 -8.48
C ASP A 93 14.03 -15.89 -9.14
N ARG A 94 14.06 -14.75 -9.86
CA ARG A 94 15.33 -14.14 -10.28
C ARG A 94 15.91 -13.46 -9.05
N GLN A 95 17.12 -13.86 -8.65
CA GLN A 95 17.79 -13.26 -7.50
C GLN A 95 17.84 -11.73 -7.64
N ILE A 96 16.97 -11.05 -6.89
CA ILE A 96 17.33 -9.75 -6.35
C ILE A 96 18.58 -10.04 -5.52
N PRO A 97 19.74 -9.39 -5.78
CA PRO A 97 20.92 -9.57 -4.95
C PRO A 97 20.49 -9.52 -3.49
N GLY A 98 20.97 -10.45 -2.65
CA GLY A 98 20.55 -10.68 -1.24
C GLY A 98 20.78 -9.50 -0.26
N ARG A 99 20.71 -8.27 -0.78
CA ARG A 99 20.82 -6.96 -0.16
C ARG A 99 19.47 -6.36 0.21
N ILE A 100 18.34 -6.86 -0.30
CA ILE A 100 17.01 -6.49 0.22
C ILE A 100 16.70 -7.40 1.41
N ARG A 101 17.30 -7.09 2.57
CA ARG A 101 16.88 -7.65 3.86
C ARG A 101 15.63 -6.91 4.34
N PRO A 102 14.77 -7.52 5.19
CA PRO A 102 13.76 -6.80 5.95
C PRO A 102 14.45 -5.60 6.61
N ARG A 103 14.12 -4.40 6.13
CA ARG A 103 14.85 -3.21 6.54
C ARG A 103 14.39 -2.89 7.95
N VAL A 104 15.33 -2.90 8.91
CA VAL A 104 15.15 -2.12 10.14
C VAL A 104 14.92 -0.70 9.67
N VAL A 105 13.72 -0.18 9.90
CA VAL A 105 13.39 1.23 9.62
C VAL A 105 14.16 2.06 10.66
N THR A 106 15.46 2.25 10.42
CA THR A 106 16.36 2.97 11.33
C THR A 106 16.04 4.46 11.39
N ARG A 107 15.38 4.98 10.35
CA ARG A 107 14.88 6.36 10.29
C ARG A 107 13.43 6.40 10.78
N PRO A 108 13.14 7.10 11.88
CA PRO A 108 11.77 7.32 12.33
C PRO A 108 10.88 7.87 11.20
N PHE A 109 9.64 7.40 11.12
CA PHE A 109 8.65 7.91 10.17
C PHE A 109 7.72 8.90 10.89
N GLU A 110 7.38 10.02 10.25
CA GLU A 110 6.47 10.99 10.85
C GLU A 110 5.01 10.58 10.70
N ILE A 111 4.31 10.43 11.82
CA ILE A 111 2.86 10.20 11.88
C ILE A 111 2.33 11.08 12.99
N GLY A 112 1.24 11.82 12.77
CA GLY A 112 0.56 12.57 13.85
C GLY A 112 1.44 13.60 14.59
N GLY A 113 2.52 14.08 13.99
CA GLY A 113 3.50 14.95 14.66
C GLY A 113 4.55 14.22 15.50
N HIS A 114 4.63 12.89 15.40
CA HIS A 114 5.61 12.04 16.10
C HIS A 114 6.55 11.34 15.11
N ARG A 115 7.83 11.25 15.46
CA ARG A 115 8.82 10.45 14.74
C ARG A 115 8.84 9.02 15.28
N VAL A 116 8.07 8.12 14.66
CA VAL A 116 7.83 6.78 15.23
C VAL A 116 8.82 5.72 14.76
N ARG A 117 9.15 4.78 15.66
CA ARG A 117 9.92 3.56 15.46
C ARG A 117 9.10 2.35 15.92
N THR A 118 9.39 1.16 15.37
CA THR A 118 8.79 -0.10 15.82
C THR A 118 9.72 -1.26 15.45
N ALA A 119 9.78 -2.29 16.29
CA ALA A 119 10.49 -3.53 15.98
C ALA A 119 9.55 -4.53 15.29
N ALA A 120 10.11 -5.49 14.56
CA ALA A 120 9.31 -6.52 13.91
C ALA A 120 8.53 -7.33 14.96
N GLY A 121 7.22 -7.44 14.79
CA GLY A 121 6.33 -8.16 15.70
C GLY A 121 5.78 -7.34 16.88
N GLU A 122 6.20 -6.09 17.05
CA GLU A 122 5.67 -5.22 18.10
C GLU A 122 4.23 -4.77 17.80
N GLY A 123 3.35 -4.90 18.80
CA GLY A 123 1.95 -4.45 18.72
C GLY A 123 1.76 -2.94 18.93
N HIS A 124 2.84 -2.17 18.88
CA HIS A 124 2.84 -0.74 19.13
C HIS A 124 3.97 -0.04 18.38
N VAL A 125 3.85 1.28 18.25
CA VAL A 125 4.91 2.17 17.76
C VAL A 125 5.35 3.10 18.89
N GLU A 126 6.64 3.40 18.96
CA GLU A 126 7.23 4.30 19.96
C GLU A 126 7.75 5.56 19.28
N CYS A 127 7.42 6.74 19.84
CA CYS A 127 7.97 8.00 19.35
C CYS A 127 9.44 8.13 19.78
N ALA A 128 10.32 8.40 18.83
CA ALA A 128 11.74 8.61 19.07
C ALA A 128 12.04 9.93 19.81
N ASP A 129 11.10 10.88 19.81
CA ASP A 129 11.28 12.20 20.42
C ASP A 129 10.73 12.23 21.86
N CYS A 130 9.49 11.79 22.09
CA CYS A 130 8.85 11.82 23.42
C CYS A 130 8.77 10.45 24.14
N GLY A 131 9.19 9.36 23.50
CA GLY A 131 9.14 8.01 24.08
C GLY A 131 7.73 7.43 24.29
N ALA A 132 6.68 8.14 23.89
CA ALA A 132 5.32 7.66 24.03
C ALA A 132 5.05 6.45 23.11
N ARG A 133 4.26 5.50 23.61
CA ARG A 133 3.86 4.28 22.90
C ARG A 133 2.41 4.38 22.47
N PHE A 134 2.16 4.09 21.20
CA PHE A 134 0.83 4.19 20.60
C PHE A 134 0.43 2.86 19.99
N ARG A 135 -0.80 2.42 20.27
CA ARG A 135 -1.39 1.20 19.68
C ARG A 135 -2.41 1.52 18.59
N SER A 136 -2.86 2.77 18.51
CA SER A 136 -3.75 3.24 17.46
C SER A 136 -3.26 4.53 16.82
N LYS A 137 -3.58 4.69 15.54
CA LYS A 137 -3.31 5.94 14.82
C LYS A 137 -4.09 7.13 15.40
N ARG A 138 -5.24 6.87 16.02
CA ARG A 138 -6.07 7.91 16.66
C ARG A 138 -5.33 8.54 17.83
N GLU A 139 -4.84 7.73 18.78
CA GLU A 139 -4.04 8.20 19.91
C GLU A 139 -2.82 9.00 19.43
N LEU A 140 -2.20 8.51 18.36
CA LEU A 140 -1.01 9.10 17.75
C LEU A 140 -1.27 10.49 17.13
N CYS A 141 -2.48 10.73 16.60
CA CYS A 141 -2.87 12.01 16.03
C CYS A 141 -3.50 12.97 17.04
N GLU A 142 -4.10 12.47 18.12
CA GLU A 142 -4.79 13.28 19.13
C GLU A 142 -3.85 13.76 20.25
N LEU A 143 -2.80 13.00 20.55
CA LEU A 143 -1.80 13.36 21.56
C LEU A 143 -0.60 14.02 20.88
N GLY A 144 -0.35 15.29 21.16
CA GLY A 144 0.85 15.99 20.67
C GLY A 144 2.12 15.49 21.35
N CYS A 145 3.27 15.63 20.67
CA CYS A 145 4.57 15.24 21.21
C CYS A 145 4.93 15.99 22.50
N ASP A 146 4.50 17.25 22.60
CA ASP A 146 4.79 18.18 23.70
C ASP A 146 3.73 18.18 24.81
N SER A 147 2.76 17.25 24.77
CA SER A 147 1.64 17.22 25.72
C SER A 147 2.00 16.67 27.11
N ARG A 148 3.29 16.69 27.49
CA ARG A 148 3.81 16.19 28.77
C ARG A 148 4.83 17.13 29.38
#